data_AF-A0A853U274-F1
#
_entry.id   AF-A0A853U274-F1
#
_cell.length_a   1.000
_cell.length_b   1.000
_cell.length_c   1.000
_cell.angle_alpha   90.00
_cell.angle_beta   90.00
_cell.angle_gamma   90.00
#
_symmetry.space_group_name_H-M   'P 1'
#
loop_
_entity.id
_entity.type
_entity.pdbx_description
1 polymer ?
#
loop_
_entity_poly.entity_id
_entity_poly.type
_entity_poly.pdbx_seq_one_letter_code
_entity_poly.pdbx_strand_id
1 'polypeptide(L)'
;MTDRISGVTILTWILTGVLVLSSFILVLFILLHKGKGGGMSDMFGGGMSANLGASGVAEGNLNRFTALTAIVWVAAIVLLGLIVRFQ
;
A
#
# COMPACT_ATOMS: atom_id res chain seq x y z
N MET A 1 28.02 -10.36 24.08
CA MET A 1 26.70 -9.75 24.45
C MET A 1 26.37 -8.57 23.55
N THR A 2 27.35 -7.74 23.20
CA THR A 2 27.23 -6.62 22.25
C THR A 2 26.72 -7.07 20.86
N ASP A 3 27.19 -8.19 20.32
CA ASP A 3 26.85 -8.62 18.94
C ASP A 3 25.36 -8.92 18.72
N ARG A 4 24.67 -9.42 19.75
CA ARG A 4 23.22 -9.68 19.68
C ARG A 4 22.41 -8.38 19.62
N ILE A 5 22.84 -7.36 20.35
CA ILE A 5 22.20 -6.04 20.36
C ILE A 5 22.51 -5.29 19.05
N SER A 6 23.73 -5.42 18.54
CA SER A 6 24.14 -4.88 17.24
C SER A 6 23.30 -5.43 16.10
N GLY A 7 23.13 -6.76 16.03
CA GLY A 7 22.36 -7.40 14.95
C GLY A 7 20.89 -7.00 14.93
N VAL A 8 20.27 -6.91 16.10
CA VAL A 8 18.87 -6.53 16.26
C VAL A 8 18.66 -5.05 15.90
N THR A 9 19.58 -4.18 16.31
CA THR A 9 19.54 -2.75 15.96
C THR A 9 19.60 -2.56 14.44
N ILE A 10 20.52 -3.26 13.76
CA ILE A 10 20.64 -3.22 12.29
C ILE A 10 19.34 -3.68 11.62
N LEU A 11 18.73 -4.76 12.12
CA LEU A 11 17.46 -5.27 11.61
C LEU A 11 16.33 -4.24 11.77
N THR A 12 16.22 -3.58 12.93
CA THR A 12 15.21 -2.53 13.18
C THR A 12 15.37 -1.35 12.22
N TRP A 13 16.61 -0.89 11.96
CA TRP A 13 16.87 0.20 11.01
C TRP A 13 16.45 -0.18 9.58
N ILE A 14 16.76 -1.40 9.14
CA ILE A 14 16.37 -1.90 7.81
C ILE A 14 14.84 -1.98 7.70
N LEU A 15 14.16 -2.62 8.66
CA LEU A 15 12.71 -2.75 8.64
C LEU A 15 12.02 -1.37 8.65
N THR A 16 12.54 -0.43 9.44
CA THR A 16 12.01 0.95 9.49
C THR A 16 12.18 1.64 8.15
N GLY A 17 13.36 1.55 7.51
CA GLY A 17 13.59 2.10 6.18
C GLY A 17 12.66 1.54 5.12
N VAL A 18 12.45 0.22 5.12
CA VAL A 18 11.50 -0.47 4.21
C VAL A 18 10.07 0.00 4.45
N LEU A 19 9.67 0.19 5.71
CA LEU A 19 8.31 0.62 6.08
C LEU A 19 8.03 2.05 5.64
N VAL A 20 8.99 2.96 5.85
CA VAL A 20 8.86 4.35 5.36
C VAL A 20 8.79 4.36 3.83
N LEU A 21 9.69 3.66 3.14
CA LEU A 21 9.73 3.63 1.67
C LEU A 21 8.44 3.05 1.07
N SER A 22 7.95 1.93 1.61
CA SER A 22 6.70 1.32 1.18
C SER A 22 5.48 2.20 1.45
N SER A 23 5.50 3.01 2.53
CA SER A 23 4.45 4.00 2.80
C SER A 23 4.39 5.10 1.74
N PHE A 24 5.54 5.65 1.32
CA PHE A 24 5.60 6.65 0.25
C PHE A 24 5.13 6.09 -1.09
N ILE A 25 5.56 4.87 -1.43
CA ILE A 25 5.13 4.17 -2.65
C ILE A 25 3.62 3.92 -2.64
N LEU A 26 3.06 3.49 -1.50
CA LEU A 26 1.61 3.30 -1.37
C LEU A 26 0.83 4.58 -1.55
N VAL A 27 1.26 5.69 -0.95
CA VAL A 27 0.61 7.00 -1.14
C VAL A 27 0.64 7.41 -2.61
N LEU A 28 1.78 7.26 -3.29
CA LEU A 28 1.90 7.51 -4.73
C LEU A 28 0.98 6.61 -5.56
N PHE A 29 0.96 5.30 -5.27
CA PHE A 29 0.06 4.35 -5.94
C PHE A 29 -1.40 4.74 -5.72
N ILE A 30 -1.81 5.06 -4.49
CA ILE A 30 -3.18 5.47 -4.16
C ILE A 30 -3.57 6.75 -4.90
N LEU A 31 -2.68 7.76 -4.95
CA LEU A 31 -2.93 8.99 -5.70
C LEU A 31 -3.07 8.72 -7.20
N LEU A 32 -2.25 7.83 -7.75
CA LEU A 32 -2.36 7.39 -9.15
C LEU A 32 -3.70 6.67 -9.43
N HIS A 33 -4.27 5.97 -8.44
CA HIS A 33 -5.60 5.34 -8.55
C HIS A 33 -6.76 6.36 -8.45
N LYS A 34 -6.56 7.52 -7.80
CA LYS A 34 -7.59 8.57 -7.62
C LYS A 34 -7.68 9.59 -8.77
N GLY A 35 -7.02 9.34 -9.90
CA GLY A 35 -7.10 10.22 -11.08
C GLY A 35 -8.33 10.01 -11.98
N LYS A 36 -9.14 8.96 -11.78
CA LYS A 36 -10.12 8.51 -12.80
C LYS A 36 -11.61 8.51 -12.42
N GLY A 37 -12.01 9.09 -11.28
CA GLY A 37 -13.42 9.11 -10.84
C GLY A 37 -13.79 10.21 -9.84
N GLY A 38 -13.19 11.40 -10.00
CA GLY A 38 -13.37 12.54 -9.09
C GLY A 38 -14.35 13.62 -9.59
N GLY A 39 -15.09 13.36 -10.67
CA GLY A 39 -16.06 14.30 -11.23
C GLY A 39 -17.41 14.22 -10.53
N MET A 40 -18.07 15.37 -10.31
CA MET A 40 -19.44 15.42 -9.79
C MET A 40 -20.40 14.50 -10.57
N SER A 41 -20.20 14.31 -11.88
CA SER A 41 -21.01 13.41 -12.71
C SER A 41 -20.97 11.94 -12.27
N ASP A 42 -19.84 11.44 -11.78
CA ASP A 42 -19.75 10.06 -11.28
C ASP A 42 -20.40 9.92 -9.89
N MET A 43 -20.43 11.01 -9.11
CA MET A 43 -21.11 11.08 -7.81
C MET A 43 -22.63 11.27 -7.95
N PHE A 44 -23.09 11.83 -9.07
CA PHE A 44 -24.51 12.07 -9.38
C PHE A 44 -25.13 11.03 -10.34
N GLY A 45 -24.55 9.83 -10.42
CA GLY A 45 -25.14 8.74 -11.21
C GLY A 45 -24.88 8.87 -12.71
N GLY A 46 -23.63 9.13 -13.08
CA GLY A 46 -23.13 9.26 -14.44
C GLY A 46 -23.53 8.08 -15.33
N GLY A 47 -24.68 8.22 -15.98
CA GLY A 47 -25.12 7.48 -17.16
C GLY A 47 -25.34 5.98 -16.96
N MET A 48 -26.62 5.60 -16.91
CA MET A 48 -27.14 4.23 -17.05
C MET A 48 -26.79 3.55 -18.41
N SER A 49 -25.79 4.04 -19.14
CA SER A 49 -25.39 3.59 -20.47
C SER A 49 -23.86 3.53 -20.71
N ALA A 50 -23.02 3.80 -19.70
CA ALA A 50 -21.55 3.84 -19.87
C ALA A 50 -20.82 2.53 -19.51
N ASN A 51 -21.53 1.46 -19.14
CA ASN A 51 -20.93 0.22 -18.62
C ASN A 51 -20.61 -0.87 -19.66
N LEU A 52 -20.73 -0.61 -20.97
CA LEU A 52 -20.57 -1.70 -21.97
C LEU A 52 -19.21 -1.75 -22.67
N GLY A 53 -18.27 -0.83 -22.40
CA GLY A 53 -17.02 -0.74 -23.18
C GLY A 53 -15.71 -0.55 -22.43
N ALA A 54 -15.72 -0.19 -21.14
CA ALA A 54 -14.48 0.15 -20.44
C ALA A 54 -13.88 -1.08 -19.72
N SER A 55 -13.24 -1.95 -20.51
CA SER A 55 -12.03 -2.72 -20.14
C SER A 55 -11.83 -3.06 -18.65
N GLY A 56 -12.67 -3.95 -18.10
CA GLY A 56 -12.58 -4.41 -16.71
C GLY A 56 -11.31 -5.20 -16.35
N VAL A 57 -10.42 -5.46 -17.31
CA VAL A 57 -9.19 -6.24 -17.09
C VAL A 57 -8.02 -5.35 -16.67
N ALA A 58 -7.92 -4.14 -17.23
CA ALA A 58 -6.87 -3.19 -16.86
C ALA A 58 -7.13 -2.57 -15.49
N GLU A 59 -8.39 -2.24 -15.18
CA GLU A 59 -8.80 -1.70 -13.89
C GLU A 59 -8.71 -2.73 -12.76
N GLY A 60 -9.11 -3.98 -13.04
CA GLY A 60 -9.04 -5.05 -12.05
C GLY A 60 -7.61 -5.43 -11.65
N ASN A 61 -6.64 -5.34 -12.56
CA ASN A 61 -5.28 -5.77 -12.28
C ASN A 61 -4.47 -4.74 -11.49
N LEU A 62 -4.68 -3.43 -11.73
CA LEU A 62 -4.04 -2.37 -10.93
C LEU A 62 -4.47 -2.42 -9.46
N ASN A 63 -5.76 -2.64 -9.20
CA ASN A 63 -6.28 -2.76 -7.84
C ASN A 63 -5.66 -3.94 -7.08
N ARG A 64 -5.36 -5.06 -7.77
CA ARG A 64 -4.71 -6.25 -7.17
C ARG A 64 -3.29 -5.96 -6.69
N PHE A 65 -2.49 -5.21 -7.46
CA PHE A 65 -1.13 -4.84 -7.07
C PHE A 65 -1.11 -3.89 -5.86
N THR A 66 -2.02 -2.92 -5.82
CA THR A 66 -2.16 -2.00 -4.68
C THR A 66 -2.61 -2.74 -3.43
N ALA A 67 -3.57 -3.66 -3.55
CA ALA A 67 -4.03 -4.48 -2.44
C ALA A 67 -2.91 -5.38 -1.88
N LEU A 68 -2.14 -6.05 -2.75
CA LEU A 68 -0.96 -6.83 -2.35
C LEU A 68 0.07 -5.96 -1.62
N THR A 69 0.37 -4.77 -2.16
CA THR A 69 1.34 -3.84 -1.56
C THR A 69 0.86 -3.36 -0.18
N ALA A 70 -0.44 -3.08 -0.02
CA ALA A 70 -1.03 -2.69 1.25
C ALA A 70 -0.96 -3.80 2.31
N ILE A 71 -1.21 -5.06 1.92
CA ILE A 71 -1.09 -6.23 2.80
C ILE A 71 0.35 -6.37 3.31
N VAL A 72 1.33 -6.27 2.41
CA VAL A 72 2.76 -6.35 2.77
C VAL A 72 3.16 -5.22 3.72
N TRP A 73 2.66 -4.00 3.50
CA TRP A 73 2.91 -2.86 4.37
C TRP A 73 2.32 -3.05 5.79
N VAL A 74 1.07 -3.53 5.89
CA VAL A 74 0.46 -3.85 7.20
C VAL A 74 1.24 -4.95 7.91
N ALA A 75 1.64 -6.01 7.19
CA ALA A 75 2.44 -7.09 7.76
C ALA A 75 3.79 -6.58 8.31
N ALA A 76 4.45 -5.67 7.59
CA ALA A 76 5.70 -5.05 8.04
C ALA A 76 5.51 -4.23 9.34
N ILE A 77 4.40 -3.47 9.46
CA ILE A 77 4.05 -2.74 10.70
C ILE A 77 3.87 -3.69 11.87
N VAL A 78 3.09 -4.77 11.67
CA VAL A 78 2.79 -5.74 12.73
C VAL A 78 4.07 -6.44 13.21
N LEU A 79 4.94 -6.87 12.28
CA LEU A 79 6.22 -7.49 12.61
C LEU A 79 7.15 -6.55 13.36
N LEU A 80 7.26 -5.29 12.94
CA LEU A 80 8.04 -4.28 13.68
C LEU A 80 7.47 -4.04 15.08
N GLY A 81 6.14 -3.93 15.20
CA GLY A 81 5.47 -3.77 16.48
C GLY A 81 5.71 -4.96 17.43
N LEU A 82 5.70 -6.18 16.91
CA LEU A 82 6.05 -7.40 17.65
C LEU A 82 7.52 -7.39 18.10
N ILE A 83 8.45 -7.08 17.20
CA ILE A 83 9.88 -7.02 17.52
C ILE A 83 10.14 -5.98 18.62
N VAL A 84 9.56 -4.78 18.52
CA VAL A 84 9.70 -3.72 19.53
C VAL A 84 9.03 -4.08 20.85
N ARG A 85 7.92 -4.82 20.84
CA ARG A 85 7.18 -5.20 22.06
C ARG A 85 7.85 -6.32 22.85
N PHE A 86 8.53 -7.24 22.16
CA PHE A 86 9.13 -8.45 22.75
C PHE A 86 10.67 -8.42 22.82
N GLN A 87 11.31 -7.38 22.28
CA GLN A 87 12.65 -6.93 22.71
C GLN A 87 12.60 -6.29 24.09
#